data_AF-A0A4Z0PUJ6-F1
#
_entry.id   AF-A0A4Z0PUJ6-F1
#
_cell.length_a   1.000
_cell.length_b   1.000
_cell.length_c   1.000
_cell.angle_alpha   90.00
_cell.angle_beta   90.00
_cell.angle_gamma   90.00
#
_symmetry.space_group_name_H-M   'P 1'
#
loop_
_entity.id
_entity.type
_entity.pdbx_description
1 polymer ?
#
loop_
_entity_poly.entity_id
_entity_poly.type
_entity_poly.pdbx_seq_one_letter_code
_entity_poly.pdbx_strand_id
1 'polypeptide(L)'
;MRQSLLFFLTALLLFAVLGSCQSRNNPTAAPTSLPQRMDSLTMAFLARVRTGATTSSTDSLATYLAQALRHDGVDTLLYYRSGCVGCEVVKEKTNCWCNTAELRAYLFWQRAGRTFAKQLDCCRNHLAVATSAAAFAFYFQHRHVLDEGPAYFRELERYNRAHPGQVRFLPPSPVHGEQRYIRLWVGTQEYKVGHTARSFEADSDAAEPLAYEWRQRQREWVRLLEQLPTVTASPPK
;
A
#
# COMPACT_ATOMS: atom_id res chain seq x y z
N MET A 1 36.83 -65.62 -35.63
CA MET A 1 37.00 -65.00 -34.30
C MET A 1 35.63 -64.71 -33.72
N ARG A 2 35.16 -65.65 -32.89
CA ARG A 2 33.92 -65.62 -32.11
C ARG A 2 34.36 -65.53 -30.66
N GLN A 3 34.02 -64.46 -29.95
CA GLN A 3 34.03 -64.31 -28.49
C GLN A 3 34.03 -62.81 -28.18
N SER A 4 32.88 -62.22 -27.88
CA SER A 4 32.71 -60.99 -27.05
C SER A 4 31.23 -60.58 -26.99
N LEU A 5 30.32 -61.55 -26.83
CA LEU A 5 28.88 -61.32 -26.84
C LEU A 5 28.22 -62.12 -25.70
N LEU A 6 28.76 -61.97 -24.48
CA LEU A 6 28.28 -62.70 -23.30
C LEU A 6 28.78 -62.04 -21.99
N PHE A 7 28.72 -60.71 -21.89
CA PHE A 7 29.00 -60.01 -20.61
C PHE A 7 28.13 -58.77 -20.38
N PHE A 8 27.02 -58.61 -21.11
CA PHE A 8 26.13 -57.44 -20.98
C PHE A 8 24.69 -57.77 -20.57
N LEU A 9 24.43 -58.98 -20.07
CA LEU A 9 23.07 -59.46 -19.77
C LEU A 9 22.80 -59.81 -18.28
N THR A 10 23.75 -59.57 -17.38
CA THR A 10 23.60 -59.84 -15.94
C THR A 10 23.55 -58.60 -15.05
N ALA A 11 23.53 -57.39 -15.63
CA ALA A 11 23.37 -56.13 -14.88
C ALA A 11 21.93 -55.59 -14.85
N LEU A 12 20.94 -56.37 -15.35
CA LEU A 12 19.55 -55.91 -15.52
C LEU A 12 18.53 -56.52 -14.54
N LEU A 13 18.97 -57.25 -13.50
CA LEU A 13 18.08 -58.02 -12.62
C LEU A 13 18.26 -57.75 -11.11
N LEU A 14 18.83 -56.60 -10.73
CA LEU A 14 19.10 -56.26 -9.32
C LEU A 14 18.66 -54.83 -8.92
N PHE A 15 17.58 -54.32 -9.52
CA PHE A 15 16.88 -53.11 -9.06
C PHE A 15 15.36 -53.33 -8.93
N ALA A 16 14.96 -54.51 -8.48
CA ALA A 16 13.58 -54.84 -8.15
C ALA A 16 13.42 -55.13 -6.64
N VAL A 17 13.83 -54.18 -5.79
CA VAL A 17 13.56 -54.24 -4.35
C VAL A 17 13.16 -52.86 -3.82
N LEU A 18 11.86 -52.74 -3.54
CA LEU A 18 11.24 -51.94 -2.48
C LEU A 18 11.45 -50.42 -2.53
N GLY A 19 10.54 -49.77 -3.24
CA GLY A 19 10.29 -48.34 -3.14
C GLY A 19 8.84 -48.00 -3.41
N SER A 20 7.90 -48.66 -2.72
CA SER A 20 6.51 -48.20 -2.65
C SER A 20 6.47 -46.89 -1.83
N CYS A 21 7.04 -45.82 -2.39
CA CYS A 21 6.73 -44.47 -1.97
C CYS A 21 5.25 -44.27 -2.30
N GLN A 22 4.41 -44.44 -1.29
CA GLN A 22 3.10 -43.81 -1.26
C GLN A 22 3.34 -42.34 -1.58
N SER A 23 3.10 -41.98 -2.85
CA SER A 23 2.85 -40.61 -3.25
C SER A 23 1.62 -40.20 -2.44
N ARG A 24 1.87 -39.65 -1.23
CA ARG A 24 0.91 -38.82 -0.54
C ARG A 24 0.58 -37.73 -1.56
N ASN A 25 -0.54 -37.91 -2.22
CA ASN A 25 -1.28 -36.85 -2.88
C ASN A 25 -1.69 -35.89 -1.77
N ASN A 26 -0.73 -35.14 -1.23
CA ASN A 26 -1.01 -33.92 -0.53
C ASN A 26 -1.76 -33.09 -1.58
N PRO A 27 -3.04 -32.77 -1.38
CA PRO A 27 -3.73 -31.87 -2.27
C PRO A 27 -2.86 -30.62 -2.31
N THR A 28 -2.19 -30.41 -3.45
CA THR A 28 -1.39 -29.21 -3.66
C THR A 28 -2.42 -28.12 -3.69
N ALA A 29 -2.60 -27.44 -2.55
CA ALA A 29 -3.55 -26.36 -2.41
C ALA A 29 -3.28 -25.42 -3.58
N ALA A 30 -4.30 -25.20 -4.41
CA ALA A 30 -4.18 -24.33 -5.57
C ALA A 30 -3.54 -23.02 -5.12
N PRO A 31 -2.60 -22.45 -5.89
CA PRO A 31 -1.89 -21.24 -5.48
C PRO A 31 -2.92 -20.15 -5.15
N THR A 32 -3.01 -19.80 -3.87
CA THR A 32 -3.93 -18.77 -3.38
C THR A 32 -3.67 -17.50 -4.17
N SER A 33 -4.70 -16.97 -4.82
CA SER A 33 -4.54 -15.73 -5.59
C SER A 33 -4.04 -14.61 -4.67
N LEU A 34 -3.20 -13.69 -5.19
CA LEU A 34 -2.63 -12.62 -4.39
C LEU A 34 -3.71 -11.80 -3.62
N PRO A 35 -4.88 -11.46 -4.21
CA PRO A 35 -5.98 -10.83 -3.48
C PRO A 35 -6.45 -11.63 -2.25
N GLN A 36 -6.71 -12.94 -2.41
CA GLN A 36 -7.12 -13.82 -1.31
C GLN A 36 -6.05 -13.89 -0.22
N ARG A 37 -4.77 -13.93 -0.62
CA ARG A 37 -3.66 -13.90 0.35
C ARG A 37 -3.65 -12.60 1.16
N MET A 38 -3.90 -11.45 0.53
CA MET A 38 -4.00 -10.17 1.24
C MET A 38 -5.15 -10.15 2.24
N ASP A 39 -6.27 -10.80 1.91
CA ASP A 39 -7.39 -10.96 2.84
C ASP A 39 -7.00 -11.83 4.04
N SER A 40 -6.33 -12.96 3.82
CA SER A 40 -5.83 -13.82 4.89
C SER A 40 -4.82 -13.10 5.80
N LEU A 41 -3.89 -12.34 5.22
CA LEU A 41 -2.92 -11.56 5.98
C LEU A 41 -3.57 -10.46 6.82
N THR A 42 -4.61 -9.81 6.28
CA THR A 42 -5.38 -8.81 7.04
C THR A 42 -6.06 -9.46 8.23
N MET A 43 -6.71 -10.61 8.05
CA MET A 43 -7.35 -11.34 9.16
C MET A 43 -6.33 -11.77 10.22
N ALA A 44 -5.13 -12.22 9.81
CA ALA A 44 -4.06 -12.57 10.73
C ALA A 44 -3.55 -11.36 11.53
N PHE A 45 -3.41 -10.20 10.87
CA PHE A 45 -3.07 -8.94 11.55
C PHE A 45 -4.14 -8.54 12.57
N LEU A 46 -5.41 -8.56 12.17
CA LEU A 46 -6.54 -8.22 13.05
C LEU A 46 -6.63 -9.14 14.27
N ALA A 47 -6.33 -10.43 14.09
CA ALA A 47 -6.26 -11.37 15.21
C ALA A 47 -5.15 -10.99 16.21
N ARG A 48 -3.98 -10.56 15.74
CA ARG A 48 -2.88 -10.08 16.60
C ARG A 48 -3.19 -8.77 17.31
N VAL A 49 -3.96 -7.88 16.67
CA VAL A 49 -4.44 -6.65 17.32
C VAL A 49 -5.34 -7.01 18.50
N ARG A 50 -6.29 -7.94 18.31
CA ARG A 50 -7.23 -8.38 19.37
C ARG A 50 -6.53 -8.99 20.59
N THR A 51 -5.40 -9.66 20.39
CA THR A 51 -4.61 -10.23 21.49
C THR A 51 -3.63 -9.23 22.11
N GLY A 52 -3.60 -7.98 21.64
CA GLY A 52 -2.66 -6.96 22.12
C GLY A 52 -1.21 -7.15 21.65
N ALA A 53 -0.96 -8.10 20.74
CA ALA A 53 0.38 -8.41 20.23
C ALA A 53 0.90 -7.38 19.22
N THR A 54 0.06 -6.44 18.76
CA THR A 54 0.44 -5.34 17.88
C THR A 54 -0.49 -4.14 18.04
N THR A 55 -0.01 -2.95 17.68
CA THR A 55 -0.78 -1.71 17.75
C THR A 55 -1.84 -1.64 16.67
N SER A 56 -3.06 -1.27 17.06
CA SER A 56 -4.18 -1.05 16.15
C SER A 56 -4.01 0.26 15.39
N SER A 57 -3.38 0.23 14.21
CA SER A 57 -3.35 1.40 13.31
C SER A 57 -3.41 0.98 11.84
N THR A 58 -4.02 1.84 11.02
CA THR A 58 -4.04 1.66 9.55
C THR A 58 -2.65 1.67 8.95
N ASP A 59 -1.72 2.48 9.49
CA ASP A 59 -0.33 2.55 9.03
C ASP A 59 0.46 1.27 9.34
N SER A 60 0.24 0.66 10.50
CA SER A 60 0.84 -0.64 10.84
C SER A 60 0.33 -1.74 9.92
N LEU A 61 -0.98 -1.78 9.67
CA LEU A 61 -1.58 -2.72 8.70
C LEU A 61 -1.05 -2.47 7.28
N ALA A 62 -1.01 -1.22 6.84
CA ALA A 62 -0.50 -0.84 5.51
C ALA A 62 0.95 -1.27 5.33
N THR A 63 1.80 -1.03 6.34
CA THR A 63 3.20 -1.43 6.32
C THR A 63 3.35 -2.95 6.26
N TYR A 64 2.57 -3.69 7.06
CA TYR A 64 2.58 -5.15 7.08
C TYR A 64 2.18 -5.74 5.71
N LEU A 65 1.09 -5.25 5.12
CA LEU A 65 0.63 -5.71 3.80
C LEU A 65 1.58 -5.28 2.68
N ALA A 66 2.12 -4.06 2.74
CA ALA A 66 3.10 -3.55 1.77
C ALA A 66 4.35 -4.44 1.72
N GLN A 67 4.87 -4.85 2.87
CA GLN A 67 6.00 -5.77 2.95
C GLN A 67 5.68 -7.12 2.31
N ALA A 68 4.50 -7.68 2.60
CA ALA A 68 4.07 -8.94 2.01
C ALA A 68 3.91 -8.85 0.48
N LEU A 69 3.32 -7.77 -0.03
CA LEU A 69 3.17 -7.54 -1.48
C LEU A 69 4.53 -7.44 -2.17
N ARG A 70 5.49 -6.72 -1.57
CA ARG A 70 6.85 -6.60 -2.11
C ARG A 70 7.58 -7.94 -2.12
N HIS A 71 7.43 -8.74 -1.07
CA HIS A 71 7.97 -10.11 -1.04
C HIS A 71 7.35 -11.00 -2.14
N ASP A 72 6.11 -10.71 -2.54
CA ASP A 72 5.40 -11.45 -3.59
C ASP A 72 5.66 -10.94 -5.01
N GLY A 73 6.66 -10.06 -5.19
CA GLY A 73 7.07 -9.55 -6.50
C GLY A 73 6.10 -8.51 -7.08
N VAL A 74 5.42 -7.75 -6.23
CA VAL A 74 4.67 -6.56 -6.67
C VAL A 74 5.65 -5.41 -6.88
N ASP A 75 5.75 -4.94 -8.13
CA ASP A 75 6.70 -3.88 -8.52
C ASP A 75 6.16 -2.48 -8.24
N THR A 76 4.85 -2.31 -8.15
CA THR A 76 4.22 -1.01 -7.92
C THR A 76 3.09 -1.11 -6.92
N LEU A 77 3.21 -0.32 -5.85
CA LEU A 77 2.31 -0.28 -4.71
C LEU A 77 2.03 1.17 -4.36
N LEU A 78 0.78 1.50 -4.06
CA LEU A 78 0.37 2.84 -3.65
C LEU A 78 -0.48 2.72 -2.39
N TYR A 79 -0.01 3.33 -1.31
CA TYR A 79 -0.79 3.56 -0.10
C TYR A 79 -1.35 4.98 -0.15
N TYR A 80 -2.67 5.09 -0.05
CA TYR A 80 -3.38 6.35 0.04
C TYR A 80 -4.12 6.40 1.36
N ARG A 81 -3.98 7.48 2.11
CA ARG A 81 -4.73 7.76 3.33
C ARG A 81 -5.32 9.15 3.26
N SER A 82 -6.56 9.28 3.69
CA SER A 82 -7.29 10.52 3.78
C SER A 82 -7.94 10.64 5.15
N GLY A 83 -7.69 11.72 5.89
CA GLY A 83 -8.38 11.94 7.16
C GLY A 83 -7.74 12.99 8.04
N CYS A 84 -8.40 13.38 9.12
CA CYS A 84 -7.96 14.46 10.00
C CYS A 84 -6.79 14.05 10.90
N VAL A 85 -5.68 14.80 10.85
CA VAL A 85 -4.59 14.63 11.82
C VAL A 85 -4.89 15.40 13.10
N GLY A 86 -4.73 14.73 14.23
CA GLY A 86 -5.12 15.20 15.56
C GLY A 86 -6.45 14.64 16.06
N CYS A 87 -7.30 14.09 15.17
CA CYS A 87 -8.56 13.43 15.56
C CYS A 87 -8.35 12.02 16.14
N GLU A 88 -7.18 11.42 15.92
CA GLU A 88 -6.81 10.10 16.48
C GLU A 88 -6.64 10.13 18.02
N VAL A 89 -6.49 11.30 18.63
CA VAL A 89 -6.02 11.44 20.03
C VAL A 89 -7.15 11.48 21.08
N VAL A 90 -8.42 11.68 20.69
CA VAL A 90 -9.46 12.12 21.66
C VAL A 90 -10.55 11.06 22.00
N LYS A 91 -10.41 9.76 21.69
CA LYS A 91 -11.49 8.80 21.97
C LYS A 91 -11.08 7.53 22.71
N GLU A 92 -11.98 7.08 23.57
CA GLU A 92 -11.82 5.97 24.52
C GLU A 92 -11.36 4.68 23.84
N LYS A 93 -10.42 3.98 24.49
CA LYS A 93 -9.73 2.74 24.04
C LYS A 93 -10.64 1.57 23.63
N THR A 94 -11.95 1.67 23.85
CA THR A 94 -12.90 0.56 23.76
C THR A 94 -13.50 0.37 22.37
N ASN A 95 -13.41 1.38 21.51
CA ASN A 95 -13.93 1.28 20.14
C ASN A 95 -12.79 1.25 19.13
N CYS A 96 -12.93 0.42 18.11
CA CYS A 96 -11.97 0.34 17.01
C CYS A 96 -12.22 1.50 16.01
N TRP A 97 -11.29 2.47 15.93
CA TRP A 97 -11.46 3.75 15.20
C TRP A 97 -10.42 3.94 14.08
N CYS A 98 -10.39 3.04 13.11
CA CYS A 98 -9.42 3.11 12.00
C CYS A 98 -10.02 3.31 10.63
N ASN A 99 -11.34 3.41 10.53
CA ASN A 99 -12.04 3.62 9.27
C ASN A 99 -13.35 4.35 9.55
N THR A 100 -13.23 5.62 9.90
CA THR A 100 -14.36 6.52 10.11
C THR A 100 -14.59 7.33 8.85
N ALA A 101 -15.70 8.08 8.78
CA ALA A 101 -15.87 9.09 7.73
C ALA A 101 -14.67 10.06 7.67
N GLU A 102 -13.99 10.25 8.80
CA GLU A 102 -12.86 11.15 9.02
C GLU A 102 -11.49 10.52 8.79
N LEU A 103 -11.38 9.20 8.57
CA LEU A 103 -10.13 8.51 8.26
C LEU A 103 -10.38 7.31 7.35
N ARG A 104 -9.86 7.35 6.12
CA ARG A 104 -9.91 6.27 5.14
C ARG A 104 -8.51 5.96 4.66
N ALA A 105 -8.23 4.69 4.45
CA ALA A 105 -6.95 4.21 4.01
C ALA A 105 -7.15 3.14 2.93
N TYR A 106 -6.28 3.14 1.92
CA TYR A 106 -6.37 2.26 0.76
C TYR A 106 -4.98 1.82 0.34
N LEU A 107 -4.91 0.57 -0.11
CA LEU A 107 -3.72 -0.02 -0.71
C LEU A 107 -4.07 -0.43 -2.14
N PHE A 108 -3.34 0.12 -3.11
CA PHE A 108 -3.44 -0.24 -4.51
C PHE A 108 -2.16 -0.94 -4.94
N TRP A 109 -2.24 -1.96 -5.78
CA TRP A 109 -1.05 -2.61 -6.32
C TRP A 109 -1.28 -3.18 -7.72
N GLN A 110 -0.18 -3.34 -8.46
CA GLN A 110 -0.18 -3.99 -9.77
C GLN A 110 0.60 -5.30 -9.73
N ARG A 111 0.04 -6.34 -10.35
CA ARG A 111 0.75 -7.61 -10.60
C ARG A 111 0.31 -8.19 -11.93
N ALA A 112 1.27 -8.50 -12.80
CA ALA A 112 1.03 -9.09 -14.11
C ALA A 112 -0.04 -8.31 -14.93
N GLY A 113 0.07 -6.98 -14.98
CA GLY A 113 -0.85 -6.11 -15.72
C GLY A 113 -2.24 -5.91 -15.07
N ARG A 114 -2.52 -6.57 -13.95
CA ARG A 114 -3.79 -6.41 -13.22
C ARG A 114 -3.60 -5.49 -12.03
N THR A 115 -4.55 -4.58 -11.84
CA THR A 115 -4.54 -3.64 -10.72
C THR A 115 -5.61 -4.01 -9.71
N PHE A 116 -5.27 -3.94 -8.43
CA PHE A 116 -6.15 -4.24 -7.32
C PHE A 116 -6.15 -3.09 -6.32
N ALA A 117 -7.26 -2.96 -5.60
CA ALA A 117 -7.42 -2.04 -4.49
C ALA A 117 -7.95 -2.78 -3.27
N LYS A 118 -7.53 -2.35 -2.09
CA LYS A 118 -8.03 -2.84 -0.81
C LYS A 118 -8.18 -1.68 0.15
N GLN A 119 -9.38 -1.50 0.68
CA GLN A 119 -9.60 -0.58 1.79
C GLN A 119 -8.98 -1.18 3.06
N LEU A 120 -8.26 -0.35 3.80
CA LEU A 120 -7.62 -0.73 5.04
C LEU A 120 -8.48 -0.24 6.21
N ASP A 121 -8.78 -1.15 7.11
CA ASP A 121 -9.54 -0.91 8.32
C ASP A 121 -8.93 -1.82 9.40
N CYS A 122 -8.56 -1.25 10.56
CA CYS A 122 -7.98 -2.03 11.65
C CYS A 122 -9.02 -2.82 12.46
N CYS A 123 -10.29 -2.76 12.05
CA CYS A 123 -11.44 -3.38 12.72
C CYS A 123 -12.04 -4.52 11.89
N ARG A 124 -12.06 -4.35 10.56
CA ARG A 124 -12.70 -5.27 9.63
C ARG A 124 -11.82 -5.51 8.41
N ASN A 125 -11.97 -6.69 7.81
CA ASN A 125 -11.33 -7.00 6.55
C ASN A 125 -12.23 -6.59 5.38
N HIS A 126 -11.80 -5.62 4.58
CA HIS A 126 -12.43 -5.33 3.29
C HIS A 126 -11.74 -6.16 2.22
N LEU A 127 -12.50 -6.87 1.38
CA LEU A 127 -11.90 -7.70 0.33
C LEU A 127 -11.09 -6.86 -0.66
N ALA A 128 -10.00 -7.45 -1.15
CA ALA A 128 -9.30 -6.92 -2.30
C ALA A 128 -10.18 -7.01 -3.57
N VAL A 129 -10.30 -5.91 -4.30
CA VAL A 129 -11.07 -5.84 -5.55
C VAL A 129 -10.20 -5.47 -6.72
N ALA A 130 -10.56 -5.95 -7.92
CA ALA A 130 -9.94 -5.47 -9.15
C ALA A 130 -10.35 -4.00 -9.39
N THR A 131 -9.41 -3.20 -9.91
CA THR A 131 -9.64 -1.79 -10.23
C THR A 131 -8.86 -1.40 -11.49
N SER A 132 -9.04 -0.17 -11.96
CA SER A 132 -8.29 0.35 -13.10
C SER A 132 -6.85 0.72 -12.73
N ALA A 133 -5.96 0.74 -13.73
CA ALA A 133 -4.59 1.22 -13.58
C ALA A 133 -4.47 2.76 -13.53
N ALA A 134 -5.60 3.50 -13.55
CA ALA A 134 -5.62 4.94 -13.78
C ALA A 134 -4.77 5.72 -12.75
N ALA A 135 -4.80 5.33 -11.48
CA ALA A 135 -3.99 5.98 -10.45
C ALA A 135 -2.48 5.88 -10.71
N PHE A 136 -1.99 4.71 -11.16
CA PHE A 136 -0.58 4.53 -11.49
C PHE A 136 -0.23 5.25 -12.80
N ALA A 137 -1.09 5.14 -13.81
CA ALA A 137 -0.91 5.83 -15.09
C ALA A 137 -0.82 7.35 -14.90
N PHE A 138 -1.68 7.93 -14.06
CA PHE A 138 -1.65 9.35 -13.71
C PHE A 138 -0.29 9.76 -13.12
N TYR A 139 0.21 9.01 -12.12
CA TYR A 139 1.52 9.29 -11.55
C TYR A 139 2.62 9.26 -12.61
N PHE A 140 2.69 8.19 -13.41
CA PHE A 140 3.77 8.06 -14.40
C PHE A 140 3.68 9.11 -15.51
N GLN A 141 2.47 9.49 -15.92
CA GLN A 141 2.25 10.57 -16.90
C GLN A 141 2.73 11.94 -16.37
N HIS A 142 2.50 12.21 -15.09
CA HIS A 142 2.80 13.51 -14.47
C HIS A 142 4.03 13.48 -13.55
N ARG A 143 4.85 12.44 -13.62
CA ARG A 143 5.96 12.19 -12.68
C ARG A 143 6.91 13.38 -12.58
N HIS A 144 7.30 13.94 -13.72
CA HIS A 144 8.24 15.05 -13.79
C HIS A 144 7.79 16.26 -12.95
N VAL A 145 6.50 16.60 -13.02
CA VAL A 145 5.89 17.68 -12.23
C VAL A 145 5.66 17.23 -10.78
N LEU A 146 5.15 16.02 -10.53
CA LEU A 146 4.88 15.56 -9.16
C LEU A 146 6.15 15.47 -8.31
N ASP A 147 7.29 15.08 -8.92
CA ASP A 147 8.57 14.97 -8.22
C ASP A 147 9.16 16.34 -7.78
N GLU A 148 8.62 17.47 -8.27
CA GLU A 148 9.00 18.83 -7.84
C GLU A 148 8.54 19.16 -6.42
N GLY A 149 7.39 18.63 -5.98
CA GLY A 149 6.83 18.92 -4.66
C GLY A 149 7.80 18.54 -3.51
N PRO A 150 8.29 17.29 -3.46
CA PRO A 150 9.32 16.90 -2.50
C PRO A 150 10.62 17.71 -2.63
N ALA A 151 11.01 18.14 -3.82
CA ALA A 151 12.19 18.97 -4.02
C ALA A 151 12.01 20.36 -3.38
N TYR A 152 10.87 21.00 -3.64
CA TYR A 152 10.49 22.29 -3.04
C TYR A 152 10.58 22.27 -1.51
N PHE A 153 10.01 21.25 -0.86
CA PHE A 153 10.06 21.17 0.62
C PHE A 153 11.49 20.96 1.15
N ARG A 154 12.31 20.13 0.49
CA ARG A 154 13.73 19.96 0.87
C ARG A 154 14.51 21.26 0.75
N GLU A 155 14.25 22.03 -0.30
CA GLU A 155 14.89 23.33 -0.52
C GLU A 155 14.43 24.37 0.49
N LEU A 156 13.13 24.40 0.81
CA LEU A 156 12.57 25.27 1.84
C LEU A 156 13.16 24.96 3.23
N GLU A 157 13.24 23.68 3.60
CA GLU A 157 13.89 23.24 4.85
C GLU A 157 15.38 23.62 4.89
N ARG A 158 16.08 23.48 3.76
CA ARG A 158 17.49 23.91 3.65
C ARG A 158 17.60 25.42 3.83
N TYR A 159 16.74 26.20 3.18
CA TYR A 159 16.70 27.65 3.30
C TYR A 159 16.43 28.07 4.75
N ASN A 160 15.41 27.53 5.40
CA ASN A 160 15.04 27.90 6.77
C ASN A 160 16.14 27.56 7.78
N ARG A 161 16.85 26.44 7.60
CA ARG A 161 18.04 26.11 8.42
C ARG A 161 19.19 27.10 8.21
N ALA A 162 19.41 27.55 6.98
CA ALA A 162 20.46 28.52 6.66
C ALA A 162 20.12 29.95 7.11
N HIS A 163 18.84 30.26 7.33
CA HIS A 163 18.36 31.61 7.67
C HIS A 163 17.49 31.60 8.93
N PRO A 164 18.06 31.26 10.12
CA PRO A 164 17.28 31.10 11.35
C PRO A 164 16.56 32.38 11.81
N GLY A 165 17.05 33.57 11.42
CA GLY A 165 16.40 34.86 11.69
C GLY A 165 15.41 35.35 10.62
N GLN A 166 15.27 34.62 9.50
CA GLN A 166 14.44 35.01 8.35
C GLN A 166 13.72 33.80 7.75
N VAL A 167 13.04 33.03 8.61
CA VAL A 167 12.31 31.83 8.23
C VAL A 167 11.23 32.19 7.20
N ARG A 168 11.33 31.63 5.99
CA ARG A 168 10.29 31.71 4.99
C ARG A 168 9.35 30.53 5.24
N PHE A 169 8.21 30.81 5.88
CA PHE A 169 7.10 29.89 6.13
C PHE A 169 7.39 28.75 7.12
N LEU A 170 6.51 28.61 8.11
CA LEU A 170 6.37 27.39 8.93
C LEU A 170 5.49 26.41 8.13
N PRO A 171 5.84 25.12 7.98
CA PRO A 171 4.83 24.16 7.56
C PRO A 171 3.65 24.29 8.53
N PRO A 172 2.39 24.21 8.05
CA PRO A 172 1.23 24.33 8.94
C PRO A 172 1.45 23.40 10.13
N SER A 173 1.50 23.98 11.34
CA SER A 173 1.64 23.17 12.55
C SER A 173 0.42 22.24 12.64
N PRO A 174 0.55 21.07 13.30
CA PRO A 174 -0.54 20.12 13.42
C PRO A 174 -1.59 20.68 14.40
N VAL A 175 -2.39 21.64 13.94
CA VAL A 175 -3.59 22.10 14.63
C VAL A 175 -4.75 21.87 13.70
N HIS A 176 -5.25 20.63 13.73
CA HIS A 176 -6.45 20.15 13.05
C HIS A 176 -6.58 20.55 11.58
N GLY A 177 -6.12 19.65 10.70
CA GLY A 177 -6.39 19.71 9.28
C GLY A 177 -6.75 18.32 8.77
N GLU A 178 -7.74 18.25 7.88
CA GLU A 178 -7.89 17.09 7.02
C GLU A 178 -6.55 16.85 6.31
N GLN A 179 -6.00 15.66 6.34
CA GLN A 179 -4.74 15.32 5.70
C GLN A 179 -4.97 14.30 4.60
N ARG A 180 -4.22 14.44 3.51
CA ARG A 180 -4.06 13.37 2.54
C ARG A 180 -2.61 12.97 2.51
N TYR A 181 -2.38 11.67 2.46
CA TYR A 181 -1.07 11.08 2.50
C TYR A 181 -0.97 9.99 1.45
N ILE A 182 0.07 10.07 0.63
CA ILE A 182 0.36 9.15 -0.46
C ILE A 182 1.77 8.61 -0.23
N ARG A 183 1.90 7.28 -0.24
CA ARG A 183 3.19 6.58 -0.40
C ARG A 183 3.11 5.72 -1.65
N LEU A 184 3.97 5.96 -2.61
CA LEU A 184 4.11 5.15 -3.80
C LEU A 184 5.46 4.44 -3.75
N TRP A 185 5.45 3.12 -3.92
CA TRP A 185 6.64 2.32 -4.11
C TRP A 185 6.73 1.90 -5.56
N VAL A 186 7.89 2.16 -6.18
CA VAL A 186 8.24 1.71 -7.53
C VAL A 186 9.56 0.95 -7.43
N GLY A 187 9.47 -0.38 -7.48
CA GLY A 187 10.59 -1.27 -7.18
C GLY A 187 11.12 -1.06 -5.76
N THR A 188 12.35 -0.55 -5.64
CA THR A 188 12.99 -0.22 -4.34
C THR A 188 12.82 1.23 -3.93
N GLN A 189 12.33 2.10 -4.82
CA GLN A 189 12.17 3.53 -4.55
C GLN A 189 10.84 3.80 -3.85
N GLU A 190 10.85 4.73 -2.90
CA GLU A 190 9.66 5.19 -2.17
C GLU A 190 9.48 6.69 -2.40
N TYR A 191 8.31 7.06 -2.92
CA TYR A 191 7.83 8.41 -3.10
C TYR A 191 6.79 8.72 -2.02
N LYS A 192 7.01 9.78 -1.23
CA LYS A 192 6.12 10.18 -0.13
C LYS A 192 5.61 11.59 -0.35
N VAL A 193 4.30 11.76 -0.18
CA VAL A 193 3.67 13.08 -0.18
C VAL A 193 2.61 13.13 0.90
N GLY A 194 2.67 14.14 1.75
CA GLY A 194 1.62 14.47 2.72
C GLY A 194 1.15 15.89 2.50
N HIS A 195 -0.13 16.17 2.74
CA HIS A 195 -0.68 17.52 2.70
C HIS A 195 -1.81 17.70 3.69
N THR A 196 -2.08 18.95 4.11
CA THR A 196 -3.25 19.34 4.90
C THR A 196 -4.27 20.04 3.98
N ALA A 197 -5.56 19.71 4.04
CA ALA A 197 -6.67 20.24 3.24
C ALA A 197 -6.85 21.75 3.43
N ARG A 198 -6.53 22.30 4.61
CA ARG A 198 -6.46 23.75 4.83
C ARG A 198 -5.35 24.45 4.02
N SER A 199 -4.43 23.70 3.42
CA SER A 199 -3.50 24.23 2.41
C SER A 199 -4.15 24.39 1.02
N PHE A 200 -5.41 23.97 0.86
CA PHE A 200 -6.14 23.90 -0.42
C PHE A 200 -7.42 24.73 -0.44
N GLU A 201 -8.00 25.02 0.72
CA GLU A 201 -9.13 25.93 0.86
C GLU A 201 -8.58 27.33 1.05
N ALA A 202 -8.67 28.15 0.00
CA ALA A 202 -8.44 29.58 0.09
C ALA A 202 -9.58 30.19 0.91
N ASP A 203 -9.52 30.07 2.24
CA ASP A 203 -10.47 30.71 3.16
C ASP A 203 -10.24 32.22 3.29
N SER A 204 -9.58 32.83 2.31
CA SER A 204 -9.48 34.28 2.19
C SER A 204 -9.49 34.65 0.72
N ASP A 205 -10.45 35.48 0.32
CA ASP A 205 -10.59 36.12 -1.00
C ASP A 205 -9.35 36.96 -1.45
N ALA A 206 -8.20 36.84 -0.77
CA ALA A 206 -7.04 37.72 -0.93
C ALA A 206 -5.70 37.01 -1.19
N ALA A 207 -5.64 35.68 -1.15
CA ALA A 207 -4.41 34.96 -1.48
C ALA A 207 -4.65 34.09 -2.71
N GLU A 208 -4.15 34.55 -3.87
CA GLU A 208 -3.98 33.64 -5.00
C GLU A 208 -3.21 32.42 -4.49
N PRO A 209 -3.81 31.21 -4.52
CA PRO A 209 -3.12 30.03 -4.03
C PRO A 209 -1.85 29.91 -4.86
N LEU A 210 -0.68 29.83 -4.19
CA LEU A 210 0.60 29.62 -4.86
C LEU A 210 0.42 28.51 -5.91
N ALA A 211 0.40 28.93 -7.18
CA ALA A 211 -0.14 28.15 -8.29
C ALA A 211 0.93 27.19 -8.82
N TYR A 212 1.54 26.42 -7.92
CA TYR A 212 2.50 25.40 -8.31
C TYR A 212 1.79 24.31 -9.11
N GLU A 213 2.31 24.00 -10.30
CA GLU A 213 1.75 22.97 -11.18
C GLU A 213 1.69 21.61 -10.46
N TRP A 214 2.75 21.26 -9.72
CA TRP A 214 2.80 20.02 -8.94
C TRP A 214 1.67 19.89 -7.92
N ARG A 215 1.24 21.01 -7.34
CA ARG A 215 0.13 21.03 -6.38
C ARG A 215 -1.21 20.82 -7.07
N GLN A 216 -1.39 21.36 -8.29
CA GLN A 216 -2.58 21.12 -9.10
C GLN A 216 -2.69 19.64 -9.50
N ARG A 217 -1.60 19.06 -10.02
CA ARG A 217 -1.54 17.64 -10.40
C ARG A 217 -1.76 16.70 -9.22
N GLN A 218 -1.22 17.04 -8.06
CA GLN A 218 -1.46 16.26 -6.85
C GLN A 218 -2.95 16.24 -6.46
N ARG A 219 -3.68 17.36 -6.58
CA ARG A 219 -5.14 17.40 -6.33
C ARG A 219 -5.91 16.52 -7.30
N GLU A 220 -5.58 16.59 -8.58
CA GLU A 220 -6.18 15.76 -9.62
C GLU A 220 -5.97 14.27 -9.30
N TRP A 221 -4.75 13.90 -8.87
CA TRP A 221 -4.45 12.52 -8.50
C TRP A 221 -5.27 12.03 -7.29
N VAL A 222 -5.40 12.87 -6.26
CA VAL A 222 -6.21 12.55 -5.07
C VAL A 222 -7.68 12.36 -5.44
N ARG A 223 -8.26 13.26 -6.25
CA ARG A 223 -9.65 13.12 -6.72
C ARG A 223 -9.85 11.82 -7.48
N LEU A 224 -8.90 11.45 -8.32
CA LEU A 224 -8.93 10.17 -9.04
C LEU A 224 -8.92 8.99 -8.07
N LEU A 225 -8.04 9.00 -7.06
CA LEU A 225 -7.95 7.93 -6.05
C LEU A 225 -9.25 7.76 -5.26
N GLU A 226 -9.93 8.85 -4.93
CA GLU A 226 -11.21 8.84 -4.20
C GLU A 226 -12.39 8.33 -5.06
N GLN A 227 -12.26 8.36 -6.39
CA GLN A 227 -13.27 7.88 -7.34
C GLN A 227 -13.06 6.41 -7.75
N LEU A 228 -11.88 5.85 -7.51
CA LEU A 228 -11.61 4.46 -7.89
C LEU A 228 -12.51 3.51 -7.09
N PRO A 229 -12.93 2.38 -7.69
CA PRO A 229 -13.71 1.36 -6.99
C PRO A 229 -13.03 0.95 -5.70
N THR A 230 -13.72 1.22 -4.60
CA THR A 230 -13.39 0.69 -3.27
C THR A 230 -14.63 -0.06 -2.80
N VAL A 231 -14.46 -1.25 -2.23
CA VAL A 231 -15.58 -2.08 -1.76
C VAL A 231 -16.57 -1.20 -1.01
N THR A 232 -17.77 -1.00 -1.58
CA THR A 232 -18.90 -0.44 -0.85
C THR A 232 -19.08 -1.34 0.35
N ALA A 233 -18.82 -0.81 1.55
CA ALA A 233 -19.10 -1.54 2.77
C ALA A 233 -20.54 -2.04 2.65
N SER A 234 -20.73 -3.36 2.73
CA SER A 234 -22.06 -3.89 2.95
C SER A 234 -22.61 -3.13 4.17
N PRO A 235 -23.81 -2.53 4.08
CA PRO A 235 -24.36 -1.79 5.20
C PRO A 235 -24.31 -2.69 6.44
N PRO A 236 -23.96 -2.15 7.62
CA PRO A 236 -23.98 -2.94 8.84
C PRO A 236 -25.36 -3.59 8.96
N LYS A 237 -25.37 -4.92 9.11
CA LYS A 237 -26.59 -5.68 9.42
C LYS A 237 -27.07 -5.33 10.81
#